data_AF-A0A3D2W5N1-F1
#
_entry.id   AF-A0A3D2W5N1-F1
#
_cell.length_a   1.000
_cell.length_b   1.000
_cell.length_c   1.000
_cell.angle_alpha   90.00
_cell.angle_beta   90.00
_cell.angle_gamma   90.00
#
_symmetry.space_group_name_H-M   'P 1'
#
loop_
_entity.id
_entity.type
_entity.pdbx_description
1 polymer ?
#
loop_
_entity_poly.entity_id
_entity_poly.type
_entity_poly.pdbx_seq_one_letter_code
_entity_poly.pdbx_strand_id
1 'polypeptide(L)'
;MYRLYNPNSGEHFYTAKAKERNALILAGWQYEGVGWKAPESSNTPVYRLYNKYAGDHHYTMKEAERDALIAAGWNDEGIGWYSDDNEEVPLYRQYNPYAVSGSHNYTTNKKENDALVKIGWIEEGIGWYGIKD
;
A
#
# COMPACT_ATOMS: atom_id res chain seq x y z
N MET A 1 -10.20 2.92 -2.12
CA MET A 1 -8.80 3.34 -1.91
C MET A 1 -8.29 4.05 -3.15
N TYR A 2 -7.83 5.29 -3.01
CA TYR A 2 -7.18 6.01 -4.09
C TYR A 2 -5.75 5.49 -4.25
N ARG A 3 -5.37 5.18 -5.49
CA ARG A 3 -4.02 4.77 -5.87
C ARG A 3 -3.36 5.89 -6.66
N LEU A 4 -2.14 6.25 -6.27
CA LEU A 4 -1.34 7.28 -6.93
C LEU A 4 0.04 6.75 -7.24
N TYR A 5 0.60 7.16 -8.38
CA TYR A 5 1.93 6.81 -8.84
C TYR A 5 2.82 8.04 -8.90
N ASN A 6 4.05 7.94 -8.38
CA ASN A 6 5.07 8.97 -8.51
C ASN A 6 5.99 8.67 -9.71
N PRO A 7 5.91 9.42 -10.82
CA PRO A 7 6.72 9.15 -12.00
C PRO A 7 8.22 9.39 -11.80
N ASN A 8 8.63 10.11 -10.74
CA ASN A 8 10.03 10.42 -10.48
C ASN A 8 10.75 9.30 -9.72
N SER A 9 10.04 8.64 -8.80
CA SER A 9 10.60 7.61 -7.91
C SER A 9 10.10 6.20 -8.21
N GLY A 10 9.01 6.06 -8.97
CA GLY A 10 8.37 4.77 -9.26
C GLY A 10 7.45 4.27 -8.14
N GLU A 11 7.22 5.07 -7.11
CA GLU A 11 6.49 4.69 -5.90
C GLU A 11 4.97 4.73 -6.12
N HIS A 12 4.26 3.87 -5.39
CA HIS A 12 2.82 3.98 -5.26
C HIS A 12 2.42 4.45 -3.86
N PHE A 13 1.37 5.27 -3.80
CA PHE A 13 0.77 5.73 -2.55
C PHE A 13 -0.73 5.39 -2.52
N TYR A 14 -1.19 4.96 -1.35
CA TYR A 14 -2.56 4.50 -1.15
C TYR A 14 -3.23 5.26 -0.01
N THR A 15 -4.40 5.85 -0.27
CA THR A 15 -5.15 6.59 0.74
C THR A 15 -6.66 6.56 0.53
N ALA A 16 -7.41 6.52 1.63
CA ALA A 16 -8.86 6.72 1.64
C ALA A 16 -9.24 8.22 1.64
N LYS A 17 -8.29 9.11 1.96
CA LYS A 17 -8.53 10.55 2.15
C LYS A 17 -8.39 11.30 0.83
N ALA A 18 -9.50 11.86 0.34
CA ALA A 18 -9.50 12.65 -0.89
C ALA A 18 -8.59 13.89 -0.81
N LYS A 19 -8.39 14.45 0.40
CA LYS A 19 -7.47 15.58 0.63
C LYS A 19 -6.01 15.20 0.37
N GLU A 20 -5.56 14.03 0.84
CA GLU A 20 -4.20 13.52 0.58
C GLU A 20 -4.00 13.25 -0.91
N ARG A 21 -4.98 12.58 -1.57
CA ARG A 21 -4.98 12.38 -3.02
C ARG A 21 -4.82 13.70 -3.78
N ASN A 22 -5.65 14.70 -3.46
CA ASN A 22 -5.62 15.98 -4.16
C ASN A 22 -4.30 16.73 -3.94
N ALA A 23 -3.72 16.66 -2.74
CA ALA A 23 -2.42 17.26 -2.45
C ALA A 23 -1.29 16.62 -3.27
N LEU A 24 -1.30 15.28 -3.39
CA LEU A 24 -0.30 14.55 -4.18
C LEU A 24 -0.44 14.83 -5.68
N ILE A 25 -1.67 14.95 -6.20
CA ILE A 25 -1.91 15.37 -7.59
C ILE A 25 -1.29 16.76 -7.84
N LEU A 26 -1.50 17.72 -6.92
CA LEU A 26 -0.89 19.05 -7.02
C LEU A 26 0.63 19.01 -6.92
N ALA A 27 1.19 18.02 -6.22
CA ALA A 27 2.62 17.75 -6.14
C ALA A 27 3.18 16.98 -7.35
N GLY A 28 2.36 16.71 -8.38
CA GLY A 28 2.80 16.07 -9.63
C GLY A 28 2.66 14.55 -9.67
N TRP A 29 2.05 13.93 -8.66
CA TRP A 29 1.75 12.49 -8.70
C TRP A 29 0.59 12.21 -9.66
N GLN A 30 0.64 11.06 -10.33
CA GLN A 30 -0.40 10.60 -11.23
C GLN A 30 -1.47 9.85 -10.44
N TYR A 31 -2.72 10.30 -10.55
CA TYR A 31 -3.85 9.57 -9.97
C TYR A 31 -4.27 8.44 -10.92
N GLU A 32 -4.17 7.19 -10.44
CA GLU A 32 -4.47 5.99 -11.23
C GLU A 32 -5.89 5.48 -11.03
N GLY A 33 -6.69 6.18 -10.21
CA GLY A 33 -8.07 5.81 -9.91
C GLY A 33 -8.22 5.12 -8.56
N VAL A 34 -9.34 4.41 -8.42
CA VAL A 34 -9.64 3.59 -7.24
C VAL A 34 -9.02 2.21 -7.45
N GLY A 35 -8.02 1.85 -6.65
CA GLY A 35 -7.35 0.55 -6.77
C GLY A 35 -8.18 -0.62 -6.22
N TRP A 36 -8.95 -0.37 -5.15
CA TRP A 36 -9.89 -1.33 -4.54
C TRP A 36 -10.89 -0.60 -3.64
N LYS A 37 -11.96 -1.29 -3.21
CA LYS A 37 -12.82 -0.88 -2.11
C LYS A 37 -12.43 -1.64 -0.84
N ALA A 38 -12.33 -0.94 0.28
CA ALA A 38 -12.11 -1.53 1.60
C ALA A 38 -13.43 -1.45 2.40
N PRO A 39 -13.71 -2.40 3.30
CA PRO A 39 -14.83 -2.28 4.22
C PRO A 39 -14.67 -1.05 5.14
N GLU A 40 -15.79 -0.52 5.63
CA GLU A 40 -15.77 0.58 6.60
C GLU A 40 -15.14 0.16 7.93
N SER A 41 -15.36 -1.09 8.33
CA SER A 41 -14.77 -1.71 9.52
C SER A 41 -14.67 -3.23 9.35
N SER A 42 -13.71 -3.86 10.05
CA SER A 42 -13.59 -5.31 10.21
C SER A 42 -12.71 -5.62 11.43
N ASN A 43 -12.47 -6.90 11.72
CA ASN A 43 -11.53 -7.31 12.77
C ASN A 43 -10.07 -7.29 12.31
N THR A 44 -9.82 -6.99 11.04
CA THR A 44 -8.50 -7.13 10.40
C THR A 44 -7.99 -5.76 9.93
N PRO A 45 -7.34 -4.98 10.80
CA PRO A 45 -6.82 -3.67 10.45
C PRO A 45 -5.61 -3.75 9.51
N VAL A 46 -5.47 -2.74 8.64
CA VAL A 46 -4.23 -2.47 7.88
C VAL A 46 -3.61 -1.20 8.45
N TYR A 47 -2.45 -1.36 9.07
CA TYR A 47 -1.67 -0.29 9.66
C TYR A 47 -0.93 0.50 8.59
N ARG A 48 -0.86 1.82 8.76
CA ARG A 48 -0.13 2.75 7.90
C ARG A 48 1.04 3.32 8.68
N LEU A 49 2.25 3.15 8.15
CA LEU A 49 3.48 3.65 8.77
C LEU A 49 4.20 4.60 7.83
N TYR A 50 4.80 5.65 8.37
CA TYR A 50 5.54 6.65 7.61
C TYR A 50 7.00 6.73 8.04
N ASN A 51 7.91 6.67 7.06
CA ASN A 51 9.32 6.94 7.25
C ASN A 51 9.67 8.36 6.79
N LYS A 52 9.85 9.27 7.76
CA LYS A 52 10.19 10.68 7.48
C LYS A 52 11.55 10.89 6.80
N TYR A 53 12.47 9.92 6.88
CA TYR A 53 13.81 10.04 6.30
C TYR A 53 13.83 9.62 4.84
N ALA A 54 13.08 8.56 4.50
CA ALA A 54 12.94 8.08 3.12
C ALA A 54 11.78 8.75 2.36
N GLY A 55 10.83 9.36 3.06
CA GLY A 55 9.56 9.82 2.47
C GLY A 55 8.60 8.69 2.14
N ASP A 56 8.84 7.49 2.68
CA ASP A 56 8.15 6.25 2.30
C ASP A 56 6.96 5.93 3.22
N HIS A 57 5.95 5.26 2.69
CA HIS A 57 4.83 4.71 3.46
C HIS A 57 4.80 3.18 3.33
N HIS A 58 4.57 2.51 4.46
CA HIS A 58 4.37 1.07 4.52
C HIS A 58 2.97 0.72 5.00
N TYR A 59 2.43 -0.38 4.50
CA TYR A 59 1.09 -0.83 4.80
C TYR A 59 1.11 -2.31 5.16
N THR A 60 0.57 -2.69 6.32
CA THR A 60 0.61 -4.09 6.75
C THR A 60 -0.54 -4.46 7.67
N MET A 61 -1.01 -5.70 7.58
CA MET A 61 -1.90 -6.32 8.59
C MET A 61 -1.11 -6.93 9.76
N LYS A 62 0.21 -7.14 9.61
CA LYS A 62 1.02 -7.86 10.58
C LYS A 62 1.47 -6.92 11.69
N GLU A 63 0.93 -7.11 12.89
CA GLU A 63 1.35 -6.33 14.08
C GLU A 63 2.85 -6.43 14.33
N ALA A 64 3.45 -7.61 14.18
CA ALA A 64 4.90 -7.78 14.36
C ALA A 64 5.73 -6.96 13.35
N GLU A 65 5.25 -6.78 12.11
CA GLU A 65 5.92 -5.95 11.11
C GLU A 65 5.77 -4.47 11.45
N ARG A 66 4.57 -4.04 11.86
CA ARG A 66 4.31 -2.69 12.38
C ARG A 66 5.26 -2.38 13.54
N ASP A 67 5.30 -3.25 14.55
CA ASP A 67 6.06 -3.04 15.77
C ASP A 67 7.58 -3.01 15.50
N ALA A 68 8.07 -3.84 14.58
CA ALA A 68 9.47 -3.79 14.14
C ALA A 68 9.82 -2.47 13.45
N LEU A 69 8.93 -1.93 12.60
CA LEU A 69 9.12 -0.63 11.95
C LEU A 69 9.06 0.54 12.93
N ILE A 70 8.15 0.49 13.91
CA ILE A 70 8.11 1.45 15.02
C ILE A 70 9.44 1.43 15.79
N ALA A 71 9.94 0.24 16.14
CA ALA A 71 11.23 0.09 16.81
C ALA A 71 12.41 0.62 15.95
N ALA A 72 12.29 0.55 14.63
CA ALA A 72 13.22 1.13 13.67
C ALA A 72 13.03 2.66 13.45
N GLY A 73 12.10 3.31 14.18
CA GLY A 73 11.89 4.76 14.16
C GLY A 73 10.88 5.26 13.12
N TRP A 74 10.09 4.38 12.51
CA TRP A 74 8.96 4.77 11.67
C TRP A 74 7.84 5.34 12.53
N ASN A 75 7.09 6.30 11.98
CA ASN A 75 5.92 6.86 12.63
C ASN A 75 4.70 5.99 12.33
N ASP A 76 4.08 5.42 13.36
CA ASP A 76 2.77 4.77 13.24
C ASP A 76 1.69 5.83 13.06
N GLU A 77 1.00 5.81 11.91
CA GLU A 77 -0.13 6.69 11.62
C GLU A 77 -1.48 6.03 11.97
N GLY A 78 -1.44 4.82 12.54
CA GLY A 78 -2.59 4.04 12.96
C GLY A 78 -3.22 3.25 11.81
N ILE A 79 -4.52 2.97 11.96
CA ILE A 79 -5.28 2.19 10.98
C ILE A 79 -5.54 3.07 9.74
N GLY A 80 -5.01 2.67 8.59
CA GLY A 80 -5.29 3.31 7.31
C GLY A 80 -6.65 2.90 6.74
N TRP A 81 -6.96 1.61 6.85
CA TRP A 81 -8.21 0.96 6.45
C TRP A 81 -8.28 -0.46 7.02
N TYR A 82 -9.31 -1.21 6.63
CA TYR A 82 -9.53 -2.59 7.07
C TYR A 82 -9.44 -3.56 5.89
N SER A 83 -9.00 -4.79 6.16
CA SER A 83 -9.14 -5.92 5.24
C SER A 83 -10.54 -6.49 5.32
N ASP A 84 -11.06 -6.99 4.21
CA ASP A 84 -12.30 -7.77 4.21
C ASP A 84 -12.11 -9.14 4.88
N ASP A 85 -12.89 -9.40 5.93
CA ASP A 85 -12.87 -10.66 6.69
C ASP A 85 -13.48 -11.83 5.87
N ASN A 86 -14.22 -11.55 4.79
CA ASN A 86 -14.74 -12.56 3.86
C ASN A 86 -13.75 -12.92 2.74
N GLU A 87 -12.59 -12.24 2.70
CA GLU A 87 -11.51 -12.48 1.74
C GLU A 87 -11.93 -12.39 0.26
N GLU A 88 -12.83 -11.46 -0.09
CA GLU A 88 -13.46 -11.50 -1.42
C GLU A 88 -12.56 -11.07 -2.59
N VAL A 89 -11.71 -10.05 -2.40
CA VAL A 89 -10.85 -9.49 -3.46
C VAL A 89 -9.40 -9.44 -2.97
N PRO A 90 -8.49 -10.31 -3.45
CA PRO A 90 -7.11 -10.32 -2.96
C PRO A 90 -6.30 -9.14 -3.48
N LEU A 91 -5.46 -8.55 -2.62
CA LEU A 91 -4.42 -7.61 -3.00
C LEU A 91 -3.05 -8.25 -2.88
N TYR A 92 -2.41 -8.44 -4.03
CA TYR A 92 -1.05 -8.98 -4.12
C TYR A 92 -0.04 -7.92 -3.67
N ARG A 93 0.86 -8.31 -2.78
CA ARG A 93 1.96 -7.50 -2.25
C ARG A 93 3.28 -7.93 -2.91
N GLN A 94 3.99 -6.97 -3.49
CA GLN A 94 5.33 -7.19 -4.03
C GLN A 94 6.32 -6.21 -3.38
N TYR A 95 7.53 -6.67 -3.13
CA TYR A 95 8.65 -5.87 -2.63
C TYR A 95 9.73 -5.70 -3.70
N ASN A 96 10.19 -4.47 -3.88
CA ASN A 96 11.31 -4.10 -4.74
C ASN A 96 12.60 -3.98 -3.90
N PRO A 97 13.51 -4.97 -3.95
CA PRO A 97 14.76 -4.93 -3.18
C PRO A 97 15.74 -3.86 -3.67
N TYR A 98 15.49 -3.22 -4.80
CA TYR A 98 16.35 -2.20 -5.40
C TYR A 98 15.86 -0.77 -5.15
N ALA A 99 14.67 -0.60 -4.55
CA ALA A 99 14.10 0.71 -4.27
C ALA A 99 14.65 1.32 -2.98
N VAL A 100 14.91 2.62 -3.01
CA VAL A 100 15.27 3.40 -1.81
C VAL A 100 14.02 3.76 -0.99
N SER A 101 12.90 3.99 -1.67
CA SER A 101 11.59 4.34 -1.12
C SER A 101 10.47 3.85 -2.05
N GLY A 102 9.23 3.75 -1.56
CA GLY A 102 8.09 3.10 -2.20
C GLY A 102 8.41 1.69 -2.65
N SER A 103 9.07 0.97 -1.75
CA SER A 103 9.59 -0.36 -2.01
C SER A 103 8.50 -1.43 -2.13
N HIS A 104 7.24 -1.11 -1.85
CA HIS A 104 6.13 -2.06 -1.94
C HIS A 104 5.06 -1.61 -2.92
N ASN A 105 4.51 -2.56 -3.67
CA ASN A 105 3.33 -2.38 -4.50
C ASN A 105 2.19 -3.29 -4.01
N TYR A 106 0.96 -2.78 -4.07
CA TYR A 106 -0.26 -3.46 -3.70
C TYR A 106 -1.29 -3.33 -4.82
N THR A 107 -1.71 -4.47 -5.36
CA THR A 107 -2.59 -4.49 -6.53
C THR A 107 -3.56 -5.65 -6.52
N THR A 108 -4.78 -5.42 -7.00
CA THR A 108 -5.75 -6.47 -7.31
C THR A 108 -5.46 -7.14 -8.66
N ASN A 109 -4.60 -6.54 -9.48
CA ASN A 109 -4.26 -7.02 -10.80
C ASN A 109 -3.13 -8.05 -10.75
N LYS A 110 -3.47 -9.34 -10.84
CA LYS A 110 -2.48 -10.42 -10.85
C LYS A 110 -1.48 -10.30 -12.02
N LYS A 111 -1.88 -9.75 -13.18
CA LYS A 111 -0.94 -9.57 -14.30
C LYS A 111 0.13 -8.51 -14.00
N GLU A 112 -0.22 -7.49 -13.22
CA GLU A 112 0.73 -6.48 -12.75
C GLU A 112 1.73 -7.11 -11.76
N ASN A 113 1.24 -7.86 -10.77
CA ASN A 113 2.08 -8.65 -9.86
C ASN A 113 3.08 -9.50 -10.64
N ASP A 114 2.59 -10.32 -11.56
CA ASP A 114 3.42 -11.28 -12.31
C ASP A 114 4.46 -10.56 -13.19
N ALA A 115 4.10 -9.40 -13.75
CA ALA A 115 5.02 -8.57 -14.52
C ALA A 115 6.15 -7.99 -13.65
N LEU A 116 5.83 -7.48 -12.45
CA LEU A 116 6.82 -6.95 -11.50
C LEU A 116 7.76 -8.05 -11.00
N VAL A 117 7.21 -9.22 -10.67
CA VAL A 117 7.99 -10.39 -10.25
C VAL A 117 8.95 -10.82 -11.36
N LYS A 118 8.50 -10.84 -12.62
CA LYS A 118 9.33 -11.17 -13.78
C LYS A 118 10.52 -10.24 -13.98
N ILE A 119 10.44 -8.98 -13.53
CA ILE A 119 11.53 -8.01 -13.61
C ILE A 119 12.35 -7.92 -12.31
N GLY A 120 12.16 -8.86 -11.38
CA GLY A 120 13.02 -9.04 -10.20
C GLY A 120 12.46 -8.52 -8.89
N TRP A 121 11.18 -8.12 -8.82
CA TRP A 121 10.51 -7.89 -7.54
C TRP A 121 10.22 -9.22 -6.85
N ILE A 122 10.13 -9.18 -5.52
CA ILE A 122 9.85 -10.34 -4.68
C ILE A 122 8.34 -10.38 -4.42
N GLU A 123 7.69 -11.48 -4.76
CA GLU A 123 6.29 -11.73 -4.38
C GLU A 123 6.22 -12.08 -2.89
N GLU A 124 5.37 -11.37 -2.15
CA GLU A 124 5.17 -11.58 -0.70
C GLU A 124 3.76 -12.13 -0.37
N GLY A 125 3.03 -12.55 -1.41
CA GLY A 125 1.70 -13.12 -1.28
C GLY A 125 0.59 -12.06 -1.21
N ILE A 126 -0.47 -12.37 -0.47
CA ILE A 126 -1.62 -11.48 -0.28
C ILE A 126 -1.34 -10.55 0.90
N GLY A 127 -1.35 -9.24 0.65
CA GLY A 127 -1.19 -8.21 1.66
C GLY A 127 -2.45 -8.03 2.52
N TRP A 128 -3.62 -8.01 1.89
CA TRP A 128 -4.96 -7.96 2.51
C TRP A 128 -6.03 -8.20 1.43
N TYR A 129 -7.31 -8.10 1.82
CA TYR A 129 -8.46 -8.24 0.94
C TYR A 129 -9.34 -6.98 0.89
N GLY A 130 -9.93 -6.70 -0.27
CA GLY A 130 -10.99 -5.72 -0.47
C GLY A 130 -12.36 -6.38 -0.61
N ILE A 131 -13.41 -5.56 -0.64
CA ILE A 131 -14.80 -5.98 -0.88
C ILE A 131 -15.15 -5.95 -2.37
N LYS A 132 -16.13 -6.76 -2.79
CA LYS A 132 -16.71 -6.66 -4.14
C LYS A 132 -17.48 -5.36 -4.34
N ASP A 133 -17.65 -5.00 -5.62
CA ASP A 133 -18.44 -3.85 -6.04
C ASP A 133 -19.94 -4.02 -5.84
#